data_AF-A0A6H9HK99-F1
#
_entry.id   AF-A0A6H9HK99-F1
#
_cell.length_a   1.000
_cell.length_b   1.000
_cell.length_c   1.000
_cell.angle_alpha   90.00
_cell.angle_beta   90.00
_cell.angle_gamma   90.00
#
_symmetry.space_group_name_H-M   'P 1'
#
loop_
_entity.id
_entity.type
_entity.pdbx_description
1 polymer ?
#
loop_
_entity_poly.entity_id
_entity_poly.type
_entity_poly.pdbx_seq_one_letter_code
_entity_poly.pdbx_strand_id
1 'polypeptide(L)'
;MAGPESAGKDAQRTEMQREAMTTHLEELPEGAPAAKVAAAADGPAGPLWQALAREMRVARELLEQLAGVLVTDERFVLDYIDQLQAFDLIAQHVDESAALLDRVAGGQSPDEAVGQVRLTVMQDRLRAALD
;
A
#
# COMPACT_ATOMS: atom_id res chain seq x y z
N MET A 1 52.64 -30.29 40.16
CA MET A 1 51.42 -31.12 40.23
C MET A 1 50.22 -30.19 40.13
N ALA A 2 49.67 -30.00 38.93
CA ALA A 2 48.46 -29.20 38.72
C ALA A 2 47.26 -30.06 39.10
N GLY A 3 46.50 -29.62 40.11
CA GLY A 3 45.38 -30.36 40.68
C GLY A 3 44.16 -30.42 39.75
N PRO A 4 43.24 -31.37 39.99
CA PRO A 4 42.04 -31.61 39.18
C PRO A 4 40.99 -30.47 39.20
N GLU A 5 41.25 -29.34 39.86
CA GLU A 5 40.32 -28.20 39.97
C GLU A 5 40.21 -27.34 38.68
N SER A 6 41.13 -27.49 37.73
CA SER A 6 41.10 -26.72 36.47
C SER A 6 40.01 -27.21 35.50
N ALA A 7 39.71 -28.51 35.49
CA ALA A 7 38.77 -29.10 34.54
C ALA A 7 37.29 -28.85 34.90
N GLY A 8 36.98 -28.65 36.19
CA GLY A 8 35.61 -28.41 36.66
C GLY A 8 35.08 -27.01 36.30
N LYS A 9 35.95 -25.99 36.28
CA LYS A 9 35.55 -24.61 35.95
C LYS A 9 35.25 -24.42 34.45
N ASP A 10 35.98 -25.13 33.58
CA ASP A 10 35.77 -25.05 32.13
C ASP A 10 34.48 -25.78 31.70
N ALA A 11 34.15 -26.91 32.34
CA ALA A 11 32.87 -27.59 32.12
C ALA A 11 31.69 -26.73 32.57
N GLN A 12 31.78 -26.11 33.75
CA GLN A 12 30.72 -25.28 34.31
C GLN A 12 30.52 -23.96 33.55
N ARG A 13 31.60 -23.40 32.96
CA ARG A 13 31.53 -22.22 32.09
C ARG A 13 30.88 -22.54 30.74
N THR A 14 31.13 -23.73 30.20
CA THR A 14 30.57 -24.16 28.91
C THR A 14 29.08 -24.52 29.04
N GLU A 15 28.66 -25.01 30.21
CA GLU A 15 27.26 -25.33 30.52
C GLU A 15 26.42 -24.07 30.78
N MET A 16 26.93 -23.09 31.55
CA MET A 16 26.28 -21.77 31.67
C MET A 16 26.18 -21.03 30.32
N GLN A 17 27.18 -21.19 29.45
CA GLN A 17 27.19 -20.55 28.14
C GLN A 17 26.28 -21.27 27.13
N ARG A 18 25.98 -22.56 27.33
CA ARG A 18 24.94 -23.30 26.60
C ARG A 18 23.54 -22.90 27.07
N GLU A 19 23.29 -22.85 28.38
CA GLU A 19 21.98 -22.43 28.93
C GLU A 19 21.63 -20.98 28.53
N ALA A 20 22.60 -20.06 28.56
CA ALA A 20 22.39 -18.67 28.11
C ALA A 20 22.11 -18.54 26.61
N MET A 21 22.45 -19.55 25.79
CA MET A 21 22.21 -19.54 24.35
C MET A 21 20.92 -20.28 23.95
N THR A 22 20.33 -21.08 24.84
CA THR A 22 19.01 -21.71 24.67
C THR A 22 17.85 -20.92 25.28
N THR A 23 18.10 -19.88 26.09
CA THR A 23 17.01 -19.03 26.65
C THR A 23 16.52 -17.92 25.70
N HIS A 24 16.95 -17.91 24.43
CA HIS A 24 16.61 -16.83 23.50
C HIS A 24 15.71 -17.23 22.33
N LEU A 25 14.98 -18.34 22.48
CA LEU A 25 14.12 -18.85 21.41
C LEU A 25 12.70 -19.25 21.87
N GLU A 26 12.07 -18.54 22.81
CA GLU A 26 10.62 -18.71 23.02
C GLU A 26 9.95 -17.58 23.83
N GLU A 27 9.89 -16.37 23.29
CA GLU A 27 8.81 -15.43 23.64
C GLU A 27 8.42 -14.62 22.39
N LEU A 28 7.55 -15.21 21.56
CA LEU A 28 6.67 -14.43 20.69
C LEU A 28 5.67 -13.73 21.61
N PRO A 29 5.63 -12.38 21.69
CA PRO A 29 4.61 -11.71 22.48
C PRO A 29 3.24 -11.90 21.82
N GLU A 30 2.50 -12.88 22.33
CA GLU A 30 1.06 -13.03 22.12
C GLU A 30 0.39 -11.76 22.70
N GLY A 31 -0.02 -10.84 21.82
CA GLY A 31 -0.66 -9.59 22.21
C GLY A 31 0.20 -8.32 22.07
N ALA A 32 1.02 -8.20 21.02
CA ALA A 32 1.47 -6.88 20.58
C ALA A 32 0.22 -6.04 20.23
N PRO A 33 0.02 -4.86 20.85
CA PRO A 33 -1.20 -4.10 20.67
C PRO A 33 -1.31 -3.67 19.21
N ALA A 34 -2.52 -3.70 18.66
CA ALA A 34 -2.87 -3.09 17.38
C ALA A 34 -2.33 -1.64 17.22
N ALA A 35 -1.95 -0.99 18.33
CA ALA A 35 -1.22 0.27 18.39
C ALA A 35 0.18 0.27 17.72
N LYS A 36 0.91 -0.85 17.65
CA LYS A 36 2.26 -0.88 17.03
C LYS A 36 2.20 -0.94 15.49
N VAL A 37 1.07 -1.39 14.93
CA VAL A 37 0.80 -1.31 13.49
C VAL A 37 0.29 0.08 13.12
N ALA A 38 -0.48 0.74 14.00
CA ALA A 38 -0.88 2.13 13.83
C ALA A 38 0.33 3.09 13.79
N ALA A 39 1.37 2.84 14.60
CA ALA A 39 2.58 3.67 14.66
C ALA A 39 3.46 3.60 13.38
N ALA A 40 3.22 2.65 12.46
CA ALA A 40 3.91 2.60 11.17
C ALA A 40 3.31 3.55 10.13
N ALA A 41 2.09 4.05 10.37
CA ALA A 41 1.44 5.04 9.52
C ALA A 41 1.94 6.49 9.78
N ASP A 42 2.67 6.72 10.88
CA ASP A 42 3.22 8.03 11.26
C ASP A 42 4.64 8.31 10.69
N GLY A 43 5.12 7.46 9.78
CA GLY A 43 6.33 7.75 9.00
C GLY A 43 6.10 8.79 7.89
N PRO A 44 7.15 9.26 7.19
CA PRO A 44 7.10 10.25 6.09
C PRO A 44 6.26 9.84 4.86
N ALA A 45 5.46 8.78 4.97
CA ALA A 45 4.63 8.23 3.92
C ALA A 45 3.46 9.17 3.55
N GLY A 46 2.88 9.92 4.49
CA GLY A 46 1.77 10.85 4.21
C GLY A 46 2.09 11.86 3.09
N PRO A 47 3.18 12.63 3.19
CA PRO A 47 3.63 13.52 2.10
C PRO A 47 3.92 12.81 0.77
N LEU A 48 4.46 11.58 0.82
CA LEU A 48 4.70 10.77 -0.39
C LEU A 48 3.38 10.39 -1.08
N TRP A 49 2.37 9.95 -0.32
CA TRP A 49 1.05 9.62 -0.85
C TRP A 49 0.36 10.82 -1.48
N GLN A 50 0.45 12.00 -0.85
CA GLN A 50 -0.07 13.24 -1.43
C GLN A 50 0.66 13.65 -2.70
N ALA A 51 1.99 13.51 -2.73
CA ALA A 51 2.77 13.78 -3.94
C ALA A 51 2.33 12.86 -5.08
N LEU A 52 2.20 11.55 -4.81
CA LEU A 52 1.73 10.61 -5.81
C LEU A 52 0.30 10.92 -6.28
N ALA A 53 -0.61 11.26 -5.37
CA ALA A 53 -1.98 11.66 -5.73
C ALA A 53 -2.02 12.91 -6.63
N ARG A 54 -1.07 13.85 -6.47
CA ARG A 54 -0.93 15.01 -7.35
C ARG A 54 -0.39 14.62 -8.72
N GLU A 55 0.66 13.82 -8.79
CA GLU A 55 1.21 13.33 -10.06
C GLU A 55 0.16 12.54 -10.86
N MET A 56 -0.69 11.77 -10.19
CA MET A 56 -1.81 11.09 -10.82
C MET A 56 -2.79 12.09 -11.48
N ARG A 57 -3.16 13.18 -10.80
CA ARG A 57 -4.02 14.22 -11.38
C ARG A 57 -3.39 14.92 -12.57
N VAL A 58 -2.08 15.19 -12.51
CA VAL A 58 -1.33 15.73 -13.66
C VAL A 58 -1.39 14.77 -14.85
N ALA A 59 -1.19 13.46 -14.61
CA ALA A 59 -1.30 12.46 -15.66
C ALA A 59 -2.71 12.41 -16.28
N ARG A 60 -3.78 12.54 -15.47
CA ARG A 60 -5.15 12.66 -15.97
C ARG A 60 -5.32 13.89 -16.86
N GLU A 61 -4.88 15.07 -16.42
CA GLU A 61 -4.99 16.31 -17.20
C GLU A 61 -4.29 16.18 -18.57
N LEU A 62 -3.11 15.54 -18.61
CA LEU A 62 -2.39 15.29 -19.86
C LEU A 62 -3.14 14.29 -20.78
N LEU A 63 -3.75 13.26 -20.20
CA LEU A 63 -4.58 12.31 -20.95
C LEU A 63 -5.82 12.97 -21.54
N GLU A 64 -6.51 13.82 -20.78
CA GLU A 64 -7.67 14.57 -21.25
C GLU A 64 -7.30 15.56 -22.37
N GLN A 65 -6.14 16.22 -22.25
CA GLN A 65 -5.61 17.08 -23.32
C GLN A 65 -5.33 16.28 -24.60
N LEU A 66 -4.72 15.10 -24.48
CA LEU A 66 -4.44 14.23 -25.62
C LEU A 66 -5.74 13.74 -26.27
N ALA A 67 -6.70 13.26 -25.48
CA ALA A 67 -8.01 12.87 -25.96
C ALA A 67 -8.70 14.03 -26.69
N GLY A 68 -8.62 15.24 -26.10
CA GLY A 68 -9.12 16.48 -26.68
C GLY A 68 -8.55 16.78 -28.08
N VAL A 69 -7.26 16.50 -28.31
CA VAL A 69 -6.65 16.63 -29.64
C VAL A 69 -7.17 15.57 -30.60
N LEU A 70 -7.26 14.30 -30.15
CA LEU A 70 -7.71 13.19 -30.99
C LEU A 70 -9.15 13.33 -31.47
N VAL A 71 -10.04 13.87 -30.63
CA VAL A 71 -11.45 14.05 -30.99
C VAL A 71 -11.70 15.19 -31.99
N THR A 72 -10.68 15.99 -32.32
CA THR A 72 -10.81 17.03 -33.36
C THR A 72 -10.84 16.46 -34.77
N ASP A 73 -10.40 15.22 -34.99
CA ASP A 73 -10.48 14.52 -36.27
C ASP A 73 -11.70 13.60 -36.30
N GLU A 74 -12.74 14.03 -37.02
CA GLU A 74 -14.01 13.31 -37.14
C GLU A 74 -13.85 11.90 -37.72
N ARG A 75 -12.91 11.68 -38.65
CA ARG A 75 -12.68 10.34 -39.23
C ARG A 75 -12.03 9.43 -38.20
N PHE A 76 -11.04 9.96 -37.48
CA PHE A 76 -10.40 9.22 -36.40
C PHE A 76 -11.40 8.82 -35.31
N VAL A 77 -12.31 9.73 -34.91
CA VAL A 77 -13.35 9.42 -33.92
C VAL A 77 -14.26 8.30 -34.40
N LEU A 78 -14.75 8.37 -35.64
CA LEU A 78 -15.65 7.34 -36.19
C LEU A 78 -14.98 5.97 -36.26
N ASP A 79 -13.69 5.92 -36.57
CA ASP A 79 -12.92 4.68 -36.68
C ASP A 79 -12.55 4.09 -35.30
N TYR A 80 -12.45 4.92 -34.25
CA TYR A 80 -11.89 4.53 -32.95
C TYR A 80 -12.72 4.92 -31.71
N ILE A 81 -14.02 5.14 -31.86
CA ILE A 81 -14.88 5.64 -30.76
C ILE A 81 -14.84 4.73 -29.51
N ASP A 82 -14.83 3.41 -29.70
CA ASP A 82 -14.79 2.45 -28.60
C ASP A 82 -13.45 2.49 -27.86
N GLN A 83 -12.34 2.73 -28.58
CA GLN A 83 -11.02 2.88 -27.97
C GLN A 83 -10.88 4.23 -27.29
N LEU A 84 -11.55 5.27 -27.79
CA LEU A 84 -11.57 6.58 -27.15
C LEU A 84 -12.26 6.54 -25.78
N GLN A 85 -13.28 5.68 -25.58
CA GLN A 85 -13.88 5.46 -24.27
C GLN A 85 -12.89 4.93 -23.22
N ALA A 86 -11.80 4.27 -23.65
CA ALA A 86 -10.77 3.83 -22.72
C ALA A 86 -10.04 5.01 -22.05
N PHE A 87 -9.98 6.19 -22.69
CA PHE A 87 -9.41 7.40 -22.06
C PHE A 87 -10.25 7.85 -20.87
N ASP A 88 -11.58 7.86 -21.01
CA ASP A 88 -12.50 8.23 -19.92
C ASP A 88 -12.38 7.23 -18.76
N LEU A 89 -12.29 5.93 -19.06
CA LEU A 89 -12.08 4.90 -18.04
C LEU A 89 -10.76 5.07 -17.30
N ILE A 90 -9.67 5.39 -18.02
CA ILE A 90 -8.37 5.66 -17.39
C ILE A 90 -8.46 6.91 -16.52
N ALA A 91 -9.10 7.99 -16.99
CA ALA A 91 -9.28 9.21 -16.21
C ALA A 91 -10.02 8.93 -14.89
N GLN A 92 -11.11 8.15 -14.94
CA GLN A 92 -11.84 7.72 -13.76
C GLN A 92 -10.95 6.94 -12.78
N HIS A 93 -10.22 5.93 -13.26
CA HIS A 93 -9.34 5.13 -12.39
C HIS A 93 -8.21 5.94 -11.75
N VAL A 94 -7.69 6.92 -12.49
CA VAL A 94 -6.65 7.81 -11.99
C VAL A 94 -7.20 8.71 -10.88
N ASP A 95 -8.40 9.28 -11.04
CA ASP A 95 -9.07 10.07 -10.00
C ASP A 95 -9.41 9.24 -8.75
N GLU A 96 -9.93 8.02 -8.93
CA GLU A 96 -10.23 7.10 -7.83
C GLU A 96 -8.97 6.73 -7.02
N SER A 97 -7.87 6.47 -7.73
CA SER A 97 -6.58 6.13 -7.14
C SER A 97 -5.97 7.33 -6.41
N ALA A 98 -6.04 8.53 -6.99
CA ALA A 98 -5.61 9.75 -6.31
C ALA A 98 -6.42 10.01 -5.03
N ALA A 99 -7.75 9.80 -5.08
CA ALA A 99 -8.60 9.93 -3.90
C ALA A 99 -8.31 8.87 -2.83
N LEU A 100 -7.96 7.65 -3.23
CA LEU A 100 -7.48 6.60 -2.30
C LEU A 100 -6.21 7.05 -1.60
N LEU A 101 -5.22 7.55 -2.35
CA LEU A 101 -3.95 8.00 -1.80
C LEU A 101 -4.13 9.18 -0.84
N ASP A 102 -5.04 10.11 -1.12
CA ASP A 102 -5.36 11.20 -0.20
C ASP A 102 -5.99 10.70 1.10
N ARG A 103 -6.86 9.68 1.04
CA ARG A 103 -7.43 9.04 2.23
C ARG A 103 -6.35 8.38 3.08
N VAL A 104 -5.44 7.64 2.46
CA VAL A 104 -4.30 7.02 3.17
C VAL A 104 -3.37 8.10 3.75
N ALA A 105 -3.11 9.18 3.02
CA ALA A 105 -2.34 10.31 3.53
C ALA A 105 -3.01 11.04 4.70
N GLY A 106 -4.34 11.03 4.74
CA GLY A 106 -5.16 11.56 5.83
C GLY A 106 -5.23 10.65 7.07
N GLY A 107 -4.49 9.53 7.07
CA GLY A 107 -4.42 8.59 8.21
C GLY A 107 -5.44 7.45 8.15
N GLN A 108 -6.20 7.30 7.07
CA GLN A 108 -7.05 6.13 6.89
C GLN A 108 -6.19 4.89 6.62
N SER A 109 -6.59 3.74 7.18
CA SER A 109 -5.88 2.49 6.87
C SER A 109 -6.03 2.14 5.38
N PRO A 110 -5.00 1.57 4.73
CA PRO A 110 -5.07 1.17 3.32
C PRO A 110 -6.25 0.24 3.00
N ASP A 111 -6.54 -0.72 3.89
CA ASP A 111 -7.65 -1.67 3.70
C ASP A 111 -9.01 -0.97 3.68
N GLU A 112 -9.25 -0.01 4.58
CA GLU A 112 -10.47 0.77 4.59
C GLU A 112 -10.55 1.69 3.36
N ALA A 113 -9.43 2.30 2.95
CA ALA A 113 -9.38 3.19 1.80
C ALA A 113 -9.64 2.46 0.47
N VAL A 114 -9.15 1.22 0.33
CA VAL A 114 -9.45 0.31 -0.78
C VAL A 114 -10.90 -0.17 -0.75
N GLY A 115 -11.43 -0.47 0.45
CA GLY A 115 -12.83 -0.86 0.63
C GLY A 115 -13.82 0.16 0.04
N GLN A 116 -13.52 1.45 0.15
CA GLN A 116 -14.36 2.50 -0.44
C GLN A 116 -14.30 2.55 -1.97
N VAL A 117 -13.15 2.31 -2.60
CA VAL A 117 -13.05 2.23 -4.07
C VAL A 117 -13.92 1.07 -4.59
N ARG A 118 -13.85 -0.09 -3.93
CA ARG A 118 -14.67 -1.25 -4.29
C ARG A 118 -16.17 -0.97 -4.16
N LEU A 119 -16.57 -0.18 -3.17
CA LEU A 119 -17.97 0.21 -2.99
C LEU A 119 -18.44 1.14 -4.11
N THR A 120 -17.64 2.15 -4.50
CA THR A 120 -17.94 3.02 -5.64
C THR A 120 -18.11 2.22 -6.93
N VAL A 121 -17.17 1.32 -7.23
CA VAL A 121 -17.24 0.42 -8.39
C VAL A 121 -18.50 -0.46 -8.37
N MET A 122 -18.90 -0.97 -7.19
CA MET A 122 -20.14 -1.75 -7.07
C MET A 122 -21.38 -0.88 -7.27
N GLN A 123 -21.39 0.35 -6.77
CA GLN A 123 -22.50 1.29 -6.93
C GLN A 123 -22.67 1.73 -8.40
N ASP A 124 -21.57 2.02 -9.09
CA ASP A 124 -21.60 2.41 -10.50
C ASP A 124 -22.12 1.26 -11.39
N ARG A 125 -21.67 0.03 -11.13
CA ARG A 125 -22.19 -1.16 -11.81
C ARG A 125 -23.68 -1.39 -11.56
N LEU A 126 -24.15 -1.13 -10.34
CA LEU A 126 -25.57 -1.21 -10.01
C LEU A 126 -26.38 -0.12 -10.71
N ARG A 127 -25.87 1.11 -10.78
CA ARG A 127 -26.54 2.22 -11.47
C ARG A 127 -26.64 1.98 -12.98
N ALA A 128 -25.55 1.57 -13.63
CA ALA A 128 -25.56 1.26 -15.06
C ALA A 128 -26.46 0.06 -15.43
N ALA A 129 -26.83 -0.80 -14.48
CA ALA A 129 -27.76 -1.90 -14.69
C ALA A 129 -29.23 -1.51 -14.46
N LEU A 130 -29.49 -0.33 -13.89
CA LEU A 130 -30.83 0.21 -13.60
C LEU A 130 -31.29 1.24 -14.64
N ASP A 131 -30.37 1.78 -15.44
CA ASP A 131 -30.62 2.63 -16.62
C ASP A 131 -30.78 1.78 -17.89
#